data_AF-A0A7C1Q1D5-F1
#
_entry.id   AF-A0A7C1Q1D5-F1
#
_cell.length_a   1.000
_cell.length_b   1.000
_cell.length_c   1.000
_cell.angle_alpha   90.00
_cell.angle_beta   90.00
_cell.angle_gamma   90.00
#
_symmetry.space_group_name_H-M   'P 1'
#
loop_
_entity.id
_entity.type
_entity.pdbx_description
1 polymer ?
#
loop_
_entity_poly.entity_id
_entity_poly.type
_entity_poly.pdbx_seq_one_letter_code
_entity_poly.pdbx_strand_id
1 'polypeptide(L)'
;MERITQKDLEYLVKRINKITSSPMAPYTRNGEKGNRKAGFTANINNYHLDYAYGGVQLVRMVNEAGGIETISRGCHVPKRELYYWL
;
A
#
# COMPACT_ATOMS: atom_id res chain seq x y z
N MET A 1 -8.88 -19.96 17.01
CA MET A 1 -9.08 -18.81 16.11
C MET A 1 -7.94 -18.79 15.11
N GLU A 2 -8.21 -18.80 13.80
CA GLU A 2 -7.13 -18.74 12.81
C GLU A 2 -6.42 -17.38 12.81
N ARG A 3 -5.11 -17.42 12.61
CA ARG A 3 -4.25 -16.23 12.60
C ARG A 3 -4.29 -15.60 11.21
N ILE A 4 -4.78 -14.36 11.12
CA ILE A 4 -4.64 -13.55 9.92
C ILE A 4 -3.18 -13.12 9.78
N THR A 5 -2.58 -13.45 8.64
CA THR A 5 -1.19 -13.15 8.32
C THR A 5 -1.08 -11.84 7.55
N GLN A 6 0.16 -11.37 7.41
CA GLN A 6 0.43 -10.24 6.50
C GLN A 6 0.16 -10.61 5.03
N LYS A 7 0.41 -11.87 4.65
CA LYS A 7 0.23 -12.32 3.26
C LYS A 7 -1.24 -12.30 2.85
N ASP A 8 -2.15 -12.54 3.78
CA ASP A 8 -3.60 -12.44 3.53
C ASP A 8 -3.97 -11.01 3.16
N LEU A 9 -3.51 -10.02 3.93
CA LEU A 9 -3.74 -8.60 3.63
C LEU A 9 -3.08 -8.18 2.31
N GLU A 10 -1.83 -8.59 2.05
CA GLU A 10 -1.14 -8.29 0.79
C GLU A 10 -1.91 -8.86 -0.42
N TYR A 11 -2.51 -10.05 -0.28
CA TYR A 11 -3.31 -10.65 -1.33
C TYR A 11 -4.60 -9.86 -1.59
N LEU A 12 -5.31 -9.43 -0.55
CA LEU A 12 -6.49 -8.57 -0.67
C LEU A 12 -6.15 -7.24 -1.36
N VAL A 13 -5.05 -6.59 -0.97
CA VAL A 13 -4.61 -5.34 -1.61
C VAL A 13 -4.22 -5.53 -3.08
N LYS A 14 -3.55 -6.64 -3.43
CA LYS A 14 -3.30 -6.99 -4.84
C LYS A 14 -4.60 -7.16 -5.61
N ARG A 15 -5.61 -7.80 -5.01
CA ARG A 15 -6.94 -7.97 -5.61
C ARG A 15 -7.63 -6.64 -5.83
N ILE A 16 -7.60 -5.73 -4.84
CA ILE A 16 -8.12 -4.37 -4.96
C ILE A 16 -7.47 -3.66 -6.14
N ASN A 17 -6.14 -3.59 -6.17
CA ASN A 17 -5.43 -2.92 -7.26
C ASN A 17 -5.78 -3.53 -8.63
N LYS A 18 -5.94 -4.86 -8.71
CA LYS A 18 -6.29 -5.54 -9.96
C LYS A 18 -7.70 -5.17 -10.43
N ILE A 19 -8.68 -5.13 -9.53
CA ILE A 19 -10.07 -4.81 -9.85
C ILE A 19 -10.23 -3.34 -10.20
N THR A 20 -9.45 -2.44 -9.58
CA THR A 20 -9.49 -1.00 -9.86
C THR A 20 -8.58 -0.57 -11.01
N SER A 21 -7.91 -1.53 -11.68
CA SER A 21 -6.86 -1.24 -12.68
C SER A 21 -5.77 -0.28 -12.19
N SER A 22 -5.48 -0.32 -10.88
CA SER A 22 -4.41 0.45 -10.25
C SER A 22 -3.04 -0.22 -10.46
N PRO A 23 -1.93 0.54 -10.38
CA PRO A 23 -0.58 -0.03 -10.43
C PRO A 23 -0.36 -1.08 -9.34
N MET A 24 0.38 -2.15 -9.64
CA MET A 24 0.69 -3.21 -8.65
C MET A 24 1.79 -2.83 -7.68
N ALA A 25 2.76 -2.03 -8.14
CA ALA A 25 3.89 -1.58 -7.33
C ALA A 25 3.64 -0.15 -6.84
N PRO A 26 4.06 0.21 -5.61
CA PRO A 26 3.92 1.56 -5.08
C PRO A 26 4.85 2.57 -5.76
N TYR A 27 6.08 2.18 -6.11
CA TYR A 27 7.05 3.09 -6.72
C TYR A 27 7.65 2.51 -7.99
N THR A 28 7.88 3.37 -8.97
CA THR A 28 8.69 3.10 -10.14
C THR A 28 10.06 3.75 -9.95
N ARG A 29 11.13 2.98 -10.17
CA ARG A 29 12.49 3.50 -10.10
C ARG A 29 12.85 4.24 -11.38
N ASN A 30 13.32 5.47 -11.25
CA ASN A 30 13.80 6.27 -12.37
C ASN A 30 15.33 6.26 -12.38
N GLY A 31 15.91 5.89 -13.52
CA GLY A 31 17.36 5.89 -13.72
C GLY A 31 18.09 4.63 -13.22
N GLU A 32 19.35 4.51 -13.62
CA GLU A 32 20.17 3.33 -13.34
C GLU A 32 20.71 3.31 -11.91
N LYS A 33 20.97 2.09 -11.42
CA LYS A 33 21.53 1.86 -10.09
C LYS A 33 22.94 2.48 -9.99
N GLY A 34 23.09 3.47 -9.11
CA GLY A 34 24.37 4.17 -8.88
C GLY A 34 24.42 5.60 -9.42
N ASN A 35 23.41 6.02 -10.19
CA ASN A 35 23.28 7.42 -10.57
C ASN A 35 22.76 8.26 -9.39
N ARG A 36 23.41 9.40 -9.09
CA ARG A 36 22.96 10.35 -8.04
C ARG A 36 21.60 10.98 -8.35
N LYS A 37 21.17 10.95 -9.62
CA LYS A 37 19.82 11.34 -10.06
C LYS A 37 18.82 10.19 -10.05
N ALA A 38 19.23 8.98 -9.63
CA ALA A 38 18.30 7.87 -9.51
C ALA A 38 17.28 8.19 -8.42
N GLY A 39 16.01 8.19 -8.79
CA GLY A 39 14.89 8.55 -7.93
C GLY A 39 13.81 7.49 -7.94
N PHE A 40 12.75 7.75 -7.20
CA PHE A 40 11.52 6.96 -7.24
C PHE A 40 10.36 7.90 -7.53
N THR A 41 9.50 7.51 -8.45
CA THR A 41 8.20 8.14 -8.67
C THR A 41 7.13 7.26 -8.04
N ALA A 42 6.30 7.86 -7.19
CA ALA A 42 5.12 7.19 -6.65
C ALA A 42 4.12 6.90 -7.78
N ASN A 43 3.59 5.69 -7.79
CA ASN A 43 2.57 5.28 -8.73
C ASN A 43 1.20 5.68 -8.20
N ILE A 44 0.70 6.83 -8.67
CA ILE A 44 -0.61 7.37 -8.31
C ILE A 44 -1.70 6.29 -8.46
N ASN A 45 -2.65 6.27 -7.54
CA ASN A 45 -3.75 5.30 -7.43
C ASN A 45 -3.37 3.90 -6.95
N ASN A 46 -2.10 3.60 -6.71
CA ASN A 46 -1.70 2.35 -6.06
C ASN A 46 -2.24 2.30 -4.62
N TYR A 47 -2.93 1.21 -4.29
CA TYR A 47 -3.28 0.84 -2.93
C TYR A 47 -2.15 0.01 -2.32
N HIS A 48 -1.74 0.35 -1.10
CA HIS A 48 -0.75 -0.41 -0.35
C HIS A 48 -1.05 -0.36 1.15
N LEU A 49 -0.35 -1.23 1.89
CA LEU A 49 -0.47 -1.30 3.34
C LEU A 49 0.56 -0.36 3.97
N ASP A 50 0.08 0.48 4.88
CA ASP A 50 0.91 1.32 5.73
C ASP A 50 0.91 0.78 7.17
N TYR A 51 2.07 0.83 7.82
CA TYR A 51 2.31 0.18 9.11
C TYR A 51 2.95 1.15 10.09
N ALA A 52 2.31 1.32 11.25
CA ALA A 52 2.87 2.06 12.37
C ALA A 52 2.32 1.49 13.68
N TYR A 53 3.11 1.63 14.76
CA TYR A 53 2.71 1.26 16.12
C TYR A 53 2.18 -0.18 16.28
N GLY A 54 2.62 -1.10 15.42
CA GLY A 54 2.17 -2.50 15.39
C GLY A 54 0.81 -2.74 14.70
N GLY A 55 0.14 -1.69 14.24
CA GLY A 55 -1.08 -1.75 13.44
C GLY A 55 -0.82 -1.64 11.93
N VAL A 56 -1.90 -1.72 11.16
CA VAL A 56 -1.90 -1.64 9.71
C VAL A 56 -3.13 -0.88 9.22
N GLN A 57 -2.99 -0.14 8.11
CA GLN A 57 -4.08 0.54 7.43
C GLN A 57 -3.95 0.42 5.90
N LEU A 58 -5.08 0.60 5.19
CA LEU A 58 -5.09 0.71 3.73
C LEU A 58 -4.93 2.19 3.34
N VAL A 59 -3.96 2.47 2.49
CA VAL A 59 -3.71 3.80 1.95
C VAL A 59 -3.64 3.76 0.43
N ARG A 60 -3.84 4.91 -0.21
CA ARG A 60 -3.72 5.09 -1.66
C ARG A 60 -2.77 6.24 -1.97
N MET A 61 -1.88 6.05 -2.94
CA MET A 61 -1.02 7.14 -3.43
C MET A 61 -1.81 8.18 -4.20
N VAL A 62 -1.60 9.46 -3.88
CA VAL A 62 -2.33 10.58 -4.50
C VAL A 62 -1.47 11.53 -5.33
N ASN A 63 -0.14 11.45 -5.22
CA ASN A 63 0.77 12.27 -6.05
C ASN A 63 2.10 11.54 -6.32
N GLU A 64 2.89 12.08 -7.25
CA GLU A 64 4.19 11.51 -7.68
C GLU A 64 5.29 11.60 -6.61
N ALA A 65 5.12 12.49 -5.63
CA ALA A 65 6.06 12.72 -4.53
C ALA A 65 5.84 11.77 -3.34
N GLY A 66 4.86 10.87 -3.40
CA GLY A 66 4.60 9.87 -2.36
C GLY A 66 3.55 10.27 -1.32
N GLY A 67 2.77 11.32 -1.58
CA GLY A 67 1.60 11.66 -0.76
C GLY A 67 0.58 10.51 -0.77
N ILE A 68 -0.05 10.29 0.38
CA ILE A 68 -1.04 9.23 0.58
C ILE A 68 -2.36 9.77 1.14
N GLU A 69 -3.45 9.09 0.80
CA GLU A 69 -4.77 9.22 1.41
C GLU A 69 -5.08 7.93 2.18
N THR A 70 -5.59 8.06 3.40
CA THR A 70 -6.07 6.91 4.17
C THR A 70 -7.46 6.49 3.68
N ILE A 71 -7.58 5.23 3.26
CA ILE A 71 -8.82 4.67 2.70
C ILE A 71 -9.61 3.88 3.75
N SER A 72 -8.91 3.24 4.69
CA SER A 72 -9.55 2.55 5.81
C SER A 72 -9.97 3.53 6.93
N ARG A 73 -10.05 3.05 8.18
CA ARG A 73 -10.63 3.76 9.33
C ARG A 73 -9.88 5.00 9.86
N GLY A 74 -8.95 5.58 9.11
CA GLY A 74 -8.18 6.76 9.56
C GLY A 74 -7.11 6.47 10.62
N CYS A 75 -6.84 5.20 10.94
CA CYS A 75 -5.83 4.79 11.91
C CYS A 75 -5.29 3.38 11.62
N HIS A 76 -4.13 3.08 12.20
CA HIS A 76 -3.53 1.74 12.18
C HIS A 76 -4.26 0.80 13.15
N VAL A 77 -4.89 -0.24 12.60
CA VAL A 77 -5.68 -1.22 13.38
C VAL A 77 -5.00 -2.60 13.37
N PRO A 78 -5.39 -3.54 14.25
CA PRO A 78 -4.92 -4.92 14.17
C PRO A 78 -5.22 -5.55 12.80
N LYS A 79 -4.32 -6.43 12.32
CA LYS A 79 -4.46 -7.11 11.01
C LYS A 79 -5.82 -7.78 10.79
N ARG A 80 -6.38 -8.38 11.85
CA ARG A 80 -7.69 -9.03 11.84
C ARG A 80 -8.81 -8.02 11.56
N GLU A 81 -8.76 -6.84 12.16
CA GLU A 81 -9.77 -5.81 11.93
C GLU A 81 -9.71 -5.27 10.51
N LEU A 82 -8.50 -4.99 10.00
CA LEU A 82 -8.36 -4.57 8.61
C LEU A 82 -8.84 -5.66 7.64
N TYR A 83 -8.53 -6.94 7.91
CA TYR A 83 -8.95 -8.06 7.06
C TYR A 83 -10.46 -8.18 6.90
N TYR A 84 -11.23 -7.95 7.96
CA TYR A 84 -12.70 -8.00 7.88
C TYR A 84 -13.32 -6.70 7.35
N TRP A 85 -12.54 -5.63 7.24
CA TRP A 85 -12.97 -4.38 6.62
C TRP A 85 -12.76 -4.38 5.10
N LEU A 86 -11.68 -5.02 4.62
CA LEU A 86 -11.33 -5.20 3.20
C LEU A 86 -12.23 -6.22 2.49
#